data_AF-A0A382K1I8-F1
#
_entry.id   AF-A0A382K1I8-F1
#
_cell.length_a   1.000
_cell.length_b   1.000
_cell.length_c   1.000
_cell.angle_alpha   90.00
_cell.angle_beta   90.00
_cell.angle_gamma   90.00
#
_symmetry.space_group_name_H-M   'P 1'
#
loop_
_entity.id
_entity.type
_entity.pdbx_description
1 polymer ?
#
loop_
_entity_poly.entity_id
_entity_poly.type
_entity_poly.pdbx_seq_one_letter_code
_entity_poly.pdbx_strand_id
1 'polypeptide(L)'
;MARLVSSTVLWQRFLNETQASSPFQKLRHNWLLVIQLILLALAVFALTRPYFAGKLKGGRFIVAILDVSASMQATDVSPNRLGQAKADLGKLIDSMYDNDRMVLLLAGAVTEVRQSTTSSKLLLRSALGQARATDSPTRLLDAVKLAQNLTRNRAKTKVHLFSDGASPDLDEFELQDLDLIYHRVGEGGDNLGIVSLEVRPHPEQAGQQAVFATVANAYTNALASDVSLFFGDRLVGNRRVRVGATN
;
A
#
# COMPACT_ATOMS: atom_id res chain seq x y z
N MET A 1 40.21 61.96 -71.02
CA MET A 1 40.01 60.70 -71.78
C MET A 1 40.79 59.59 -71.08
N ALA A 2 40.12 58.72 -70.32
CA ALA A 2 40.75 57.59 -69.65
C ALA A 2 40.60 56.33 -70.50
N ARG A 3 41.73 55.70 -70.85
CA ARG A 3 41.81 54.52 -71.71
C ARG A 3 41.64 53.28 -70.84
N LEU A 4 40.53 52.56 -71.00
CA LEU A 4 40.30 51.26 -70.37
C LEU A 4 41.31 50.25 -70.92
N VAL A 5 42.17 49.74 -70.05
CA VAL A 5 43.16 48.69 -70.36
C VAL A 5 42.52 47.32 -70.09
N SER A 6 42.68 46.40 -71.03
CA SER A 6 42.03 45.09 -71.11
C SER A 6 42.37 44.07 -69.99
N SER A 7 43.03 44.46 -68.90
CA SER A 7 43.53 43.50 -67.89
C SER A 7 42.59 43.24 -66.71
N THR A 8 41.52 44.01 -66.54
CA THR A 8 40.55 43.81 -65.43
C THR A 8 39.46 42.80 -65.75
N VAL A 9 39.17 42.54 -67.04
CA VAL A 9 38.10 41.61 -67.46
C VAL A 9 38.48 40.15 -67.21
N LEU A 10 39.77 39.80 -67.29
CA LEU A 10 40.24 38.43 -67.05
C LEU A 10 40.24 38.06 -65.56
N TRP A 11 40.53 39.00 -64.65
CA TRP A 11 40.50 38.76 -63.21
C TRP A 11 39.08 38.62 -62.64
N GLN A 12 38.08 39.26 -63.26
CA GLN A 12 36.67 39.09 -62.84
C GLN A 12 36.10 37.71 -63.19
N ARG A 13 36.68 36.99 -64.16
CA ARG A 13 36.24 35.61 -64.47
C ARG A 13 36.84 34.56 -63.53
N PHE A 14 38.01 34.83 -62.94
CA PHE A 14 38.64 33.89 -61.99
C PHE A 14 38.04 33.99 -60.57
N LEU A 15 37.49 35.15 -60.19
CA LEU A 15 36.81 35.34 -58.91
C LEU A 15 35.33 34.89 -58.91
N ASN A 16 34.80 34.44 -60.06
CA ASN A 16 33.45 33.87 -60.18
C ASN A 16 33.43 32.33 -60.16
N GLU A 17 34.59 31.67 -60.06
CA GLU A 17 34.68 30.21 -59.84
C GLU A 17 34.70 29.80 -58.37
N THR A 18 34.52 30.75 -57.45
CA THR A 18 34.05 30.48 -56.09
C THR A 18 32.53 30.66 -56.02
N GLN A 19 31.79 30.15 -57.02
CA GLN A 19 30.44 29.69 -56.72
C GLN A 19 30.60 28.59 -55.69
N ALA A 20 30.29 28.97 -54.44
CA ALA A 20 30.14 28.10 -53.31
C ALA A 20 29.46 26.81 -53.78
N SER A 21 30.27 25.77 -54.01
CA SER A 21 29.77 24.42 -54.13
C SER A 21 29.20 24.12 -52.77
N SER A 22 27.91 24.42 -52.60
CA SER A 22 27.17 24.06 -51.40
C SER A 22 27.37 22.55 -51.28
N PRO A 23 28.15 22.06 -50.30
CA PRO A 23 28.56 20.66 -50.27
C PRO A 23 27.34 19.73 -50.14
N PHE A 24 26.20 20.31 -49.73
CA PHE A 24 24.90 19.66 -49.58
C PHE A 24 24.05 19.63 -50.87
N GLN A 25 24.44 20.31 -51.95
CA GLN A 25 23.67 20.27 -53.21
C GLN A 25 23.82 18.92 -53.92
N LYS A 26 25.01 18.29 -53.85
CA LYS A 26 25.24 16.91 -54.30
C LYS A 26 24.63 15.87 -53.36
N LEU A 27 24.53 16.18 -52.05
CA LEU A 27 23.90 15.30 -51.08
C LEU A 27 22.38 15.18 -51.30
N ARG A 28 21.75 16.24 -51.83
CA ARG A 28 20.31 16.27 -52.15
C ARG A 28 19.88 15.33 -53.28
N HIS A 29 20.77 14.94 -54.19
CA HIS A 29 20.44 14.09 -55.34
C HIS A 29 20.84 12.62 -55.17
N ASN A 30 21.57 12.29 -54.10
CA ASN A 30 22.03 10.93 -53.85
C ASN A 30 21.06 10.21 -52.91
N TRP A 31 19.90 9.83 -53.43
CA TRP A 31 18.91 9.04 -52.69
C TRP A 31 19.48 7.73 -52.15
N LEU A 32 20.43 7.13 -52.89
CA LEU A 32 21.19 5.96 -52.44
C LEU A 32 21.97 6.23 -51.14
N LEU A 33 22.57 7.41 -51.01
CA LEU A 33 23.34 7.79 -49.82
C LEU A 33 22.42 8.00 -48.62
N VAL A 34 21.24 8.59 -48.82
CA VAL A 34 20.23 8.74 -47.77
C VAL A 34 19.75 7.37 -47.27
N ILE A 35 19.47 6.44 -48.18
CA ILE A 35 19.07 5.07 -47.84
C ILE A 35 20.19 4.34 -47.08
N GLN A 36 21.45 4.45 -47.54
CA GLN A 36 22.61 3.86 -46.85
C GLN A 36 22.76 4.40 -45.41
N LEU A 37 22.57 5.70 -45.21
CA LEU A 37 22.61 6.32 -43.88
C LEU A 37 21.45 5.84 -42.98
N ILE A 38 20.24 5.68 -43.53
CA ILE A 38 19.10 5.12 -42.79
C ILE A 38 19.39 3.67 -42.38
N LEU A 39 19.91 2.86 -43.30
CA LEU A 39 20.22 1.45 -43.05
C LEU A 39 21.32 1.30 -41.99
N LEU A 40 22.36 2.13 -42.08
CA LEU A 40 23.40 2.25 -41.05
C LEU A 40 22.81 2.65 -39.70
N ALA A 41 21.94 3.67 -39.66
CA ALA A 41 21.28 4.11 -38.44
C ALA A 41 20.41 3.01 -37.82
N LEU A 42 19.64 2.27 -38.63
CA LEU A 42 18.84 1.13 -38.18
C LEU A 42 19.71 -0.01 -37.64
N ALA A 43 20.84 -0.30 -38.29
CA ALA A 43 21.79 -1.30 -37.80
C ALA A 43 22.40 -0.89 -36.46
N VAL A 44 22.78 0.38 -36.31
CA VAL A 44 23.24 0.95 -35.03
C VAL A 44 22.15 0.87 -33.97
N PHE A 45 20.89 1.19 -34.28
CA PHE A 45 19.77 1.05 -33.34
C PHE A 45 19.50 -0.41 -32.95
N ALA A 46 19.59 -1.34 -33.90
CA ALA A 46 19.42 -2.77 -33.61
C ALA A 46 20.53 -3.31 -32.69
N LEU A 47 21.78 -2.88 -32.89
CA LEU A 47 22.94 -3.26 -32.08
C LEU A 47 22.94 -2.60 -30.71
N THR A 48 22.62 -1.30 -30.65
CA THR A 48 22.58 -0.56 -29.38
C THR A 48 21.37 -0.89 -28.53
N ARG A 49 20.33 -1.53 -29.11
CA ARG A 49 19.05 -1.84 -28.45
C ARG A 49 18.63 -0.68 -27.55
N PRO A 50 18.38 0.51 -28.11
CA PRO A 50 18.14 1.71 -27.32
C PRO A 50 17.02 1.41 -26.34
N TYR A 51 17.37 1.33 -25.05
CA TYR A 51 16.39 1.24 -24.00
C TYR A 51 15.71 2.60 -23.96
N PHE A 52 14.54 2.70 -24.60
CA PHE A 52 13.64 3.80 -24.34
C PHE A 52 13.23 3.66 -22.87
N ALA A 53 13.97 4.34 -21.98
CA ALA A 53 13.45 4.70 -20.68
C ALA A 53 12.26 5.60 -20.95
N GLY A 54 11.13 4.97 -21.27
CA GLY A 54 9.86 5.66 -21.34
C GLY A 54 9.77 6.46 -20.07
N LYS A 55 9.37 7.73 -20.19
CA LYS A 55 8.82 8.48 -19.07
C LYS A 55 7.56 7.72 -18.63
N LEU A 56 7.75 6.56 -18.00
CA LEU A 56 6.76 5.91 -17.16
C LEU A 56 6.40 7.02 -16.20
N LYS A 57 5.18 7.56 -16.33
CA LYS A 57 4.55 8.20 -15.18
C LYS A 57 4.76 7.20 -14.06
N GLY A 58 5.67 7.52 -13.13
CA GLY A 58 6.13 6.55 -12.13
C GLY A 58 4.90 5.94 -11.49
N GLY A 59 4.76 4.61 -11.60
CA GLY A 59 3.63 3.90 -11.01
C GLY A 59 3.57 4.20 -9.53
N ARG A 60 2.36 4.25 -8.99
CA ARG A 60 2.14 4.54 -7.58
C ARG A 60 2.81 3.44 -6.77
N PHE A 61 3.43 3.83 -5.67
CA PHE A 61 3.93 2.88 -4.68
C PHE A 61 2.92 2.79 -3.54
N ILE A 62 2.23 1.66 -3.47
CA ILE A 62 1.14 1.44 -2.54
C ILE A 62 1.62 0.54 -1.39
N VAL A 63 1.41 0.94 -0.15
CA VAL A 63 1.60 0.07 1.02
C VAL A 63 0.22 -0.21 1.60
N ALA A 64 -0.23 -1.45 1.51
CA ALA A 64 -1.48 -1.89 2.11
C ALA A 64 -1.18 -2.54 3.46
N ILE A 65 -1.78 -2.03 4.53
CA ILE A 65 -1.73 -2.58 5.88
C ILE A 65 -3.09 -3.18 6.16
N LEU A 66 -3.12 -4.49 6.42
CA LEU A 66 -4.33 -5.21 6.80
C LEU A 66 -4.23 -5.63 8.26
N ASP A 67 -5.15 -5.15 9.08
CA ASP A 67 -5.29 -5.61 10.47
C ASP A 67 -5.85 -7.03 10.51
N VAL A 68 -5.18 -7.90 11.27
CA VAL A 68 -5.53 -9.31 11.47
C VAL A 68 -5.68 -9.66 12.95
N SER A 69 -5.95 -8.67 13.79
CA SER A 69 -6.18 -8.86 15.22
C SER A 69 -7.49 -9.58 15.54
N ALA A 70 -7.67 -9.90 16.83
CA ALA A 70 -8.84 -10.62 17.33
C ALA A 70 -10.15 -9.86 17.04
N SER A 71 -10.15 -8.52 17.12
CA SER A 71 -11.33 -7.70 16.90
C SER A 71 -11.81 -7.74 15.44
N MET A 72 -10.91 -8.04 14.49
CA MET A 72 -11.24 -8.22 13.08
C MET A 72 -12.04 -9.52 12.79
N GLN A 73 -12.23 -10.39 13.79
CA GLN A 73 -13.10 -11.56 13.70
C GLN A 73 -14.58 -11.24 14.00
N ALA A 74 -14.87 -10.02 14.47
CA ALA A 74 -16.24 -9.61 14.76
C ALA A 74 -17.15 -9.72 13.53
N THR A 75 -18.40 -10.12 13.77
CA THR A 75 -19.43 -10.39 12.76
C THR A 75 -20.46 -9.26 12.66
N ASP A 76 -20.10 -8.04 13.10
CA ASP A 76 -20.93 -6.84 12.93
C ASP A 76 -21.09 -6.46 11.44
N VAL A 77 -20.19 -6.94 10.58
CA VAL A 77 -20.30 -6.89 9.12
C VAL A 77 -20.18 -8.29 8.53
N SER A 78 -20.84 -8.54 7.40
CA SER A 78 -20.83 -9.86 6.74
C SER A 78 -19.60 -10.05 5.83
N PRO A 79 -18.89 -11.20 5.87
CA PRO A 79 -19.05 -12.31 6.82
C PRO A 79 -18.42 -12.02 8.20
N ASN A 80 -17.37 -11.21 8.23
CA ASN A 80 -16.72 -10.63 9.41
C ASN A 80 -15.92 -9.40 8.97
N ARG A 81 -15.41 -8.60 9.92
CA ARG A 81 -14.60 -7.40 9.62
C ARG A 81 -13.42 -7.71 8.71
N LEU A 82 -12.66 -8.78 8.98
CA LEU A 82 -11.54 -9.18 8.11
C LEU A 82 -11.99 -9.50 6.68
N GLY A 83 -13.16 -10.14 6.51
CA GLY A 83 -13.74 -10.47 5.22
C GLY A 83 -14.07 -9.21 4.42
N GLN A 84 -14.67 -8.21 5.07
CA GLN A 84 -14.94 -6.91 4.46
C GLN A 84 -13.63 -6.19 4.09
N ALA A 85 -12.65 -6.17 5.00
CA ALA A 85 -11.34 -5.57 4.76
C ALA A 85 -10.62 -6.21 3.55
N LYS A 86 -10.68 -7.54 3.43
CA LYS A 86 -10.16 -8.29 2.27
C LYS A 86 -10.90 -7.95 0.99
N ALA A 87 -12.22 -7.79 1.04
CA ALA A 87 -13.00 -7.41 -0.13
C ALA A 87 -12.61 -6.02 -0.64
N ASP A 88 -12.44 -5.05 0.25
CA ASP A 88 -12.07 -3.68 -0.10
C ASP A 88 -10.62 -3.58 -0.57
N LEU A 89 -9.69 -4.29 0.08
CA LEU A 89 -8.32 -4.42 -0.41
C LEU A 89 -8.26 -5.14 -1.77
N GLY A 90 -9.12 -6.13 -2.01
CA GLY A 90 -9.27 -6.78 -3.31
C GLY A 90 -9.66 -5.79 -4.42
N LYS A 91 -10.63 -4.92 -4.16
CA LYS A 91 -11.01 -3.83 -5.09
C LYS A 91 -9.85 -2.87 -5.36
N LEU A 92 -9.06 -2.56 -4.32
CA LEU A 92 -7.86 -1.72 -4.47
C LEU A 92 -6.83 -2.39 -5.39
N ILE A 93 -6.56 -3.68 -5.21
CA ILE A 93 -5.65 -4.46 -6.07
C ILE A 93 -6.15 -4.47 -7.53
N ASP A 94 -7.46 -4.62 -7.75
CA ASP A 94 -8.03 -4.61 -9.09
C ASP A 94 -7.88 -3.25 -9.79
N SER A 95 -7.98 -2.16 -9.02
CA SER A 95 -7.82 -0.78 -9.51
C SER A 95 -6.38 -0.37 -9.84
N MET A 96 -5.39 -1.23 -9.55
CA MET A 96 -3.98 -0.93 -9.85
C MET A 96 -3.71 -0.92 -11.36
N TYR A 97 -2.87 0.00 -11.80
CA TYR A 97 -2.29 0.00 -13.13
C TYR A 97 -1.08 -0.96 -13.21
N ASP A 98 -0.69 -1.37 -14.41
CA ASP A 98 0.40 -2.36 -14.61
C ASP A 98 1.77 -1.90 -14.08
N ASN A 99 1.97 -0.58 -13.99
CA ASN A 99 3.18 0.04 -13.44
C ASN A 99 3.11 0.27 -11.91
N ASP A 100 1.92 0.18 -11.31
CA ASP A 100 1.76 0.34 -9.86
C ASP A 100 2.41 -0.85 -9.13
N ARG A 101 2.98 -0.57 -7.96
CA ARG A 101 3.59 -1.60 -7.13
C ARG A 101 3.00 -1.53 -5.74
N MET A 102 2.65 -2.69 -5.19
CA MET A 102 2.07 -2.81 -3.86
C MET A 102 2.94 -3.68 -2.95
N VAL A 103 3.00 -3.31 -1.68
CA VAL A 103 3.44 -4.15 -0.56
C VAL A 103 2.23 -4.46 0.31
N LEU A 104 2.06 -5.71 0.73
CA LEU A 104 1.03 -6.12 1.68
C LEU A 104 1.67 -6.42 3.04
N LEU A 105 1.25 -5.68 4.06
CA LEU A 105 1.63 -5.85 5.45
C LEU A 105 0.42 -6.41 6.23
N LEU A 106 0.67 -7.36 7.13
CA LEU A 106 -0.31 -7.81 8.11
C LEU A 106 0.06 -7.25 9.48
N ALA A 107 -0.92 -6.64 10.14
CA ALA A 107 -0.78 -6.12 11.50
C ALA A 107 -1.55 -7.03 12.47
N GLY A 108 -0.81 -7.84 13.23
CA GLY A 108 -1.33 -8.63 14.35
C GLY A 108 -0.45 -8.42 15.58
N ALA A 109 -0.23 -9.47 16.38
CA ALA A 109 0.74 -9.43 17.48
C ALA A 109 2.17 -9.07 17.01
N VAL A 110 2.51 -9.50 15.80
CA VAL A 110 3.74 -9.16 15.10
C VAL A 110 3.35 -8.59 13.74
N THR A 111 4.00 -7.49 13.36
CA THR A 111 3.87 -6.94 11.99
C THR A 111 4.71 -7.78 11.03
N GLU A 112 4.09 -8.30 9.97
CA GLU A 112 4.80 -9.07 8.94
C GLU A 112 4.58 -8.53 7.53
N VAL A 113 5.60 -8.65 6.68
CA VAL A 113 5.49 -8.37 5.25
C VAL A 113 4.98 -9.64 4.56
N ARG A 114 3.67 -9.72 4.33
CA ARG A 114 3.07 -10.89 3.68
C ARG A 114 3.41 -11.00 2.21
N GLN A 115 3.53 -9.86 1.52
CA GLN A 115 3.96 -9.81 0.13
C GLN A 115 4.88 -8.63 -0.08
N SER A 116 6.13 -8.93 -0.47
CA SER A 116 7.11 -7.95 -0.93
C SER A 116 6.62 -7.23 -2.18
N THR A 117 7.21 -6.06 -2.46
CA THR A 117 6.84 -5.19 -3.57
C THR A 117 6.63 -5.94 -4.88
N THR A 118 5.42 -5.86 -5.43
CA THR A 118 5.07 -6.49 -6.70
C THR A 118 4.00 -5.68 -7.45
N SER A 119 4.00 -5.77 -8.78
CA SER A 119 2.90 -5.30 -9.64
C SER A 119 1.93 -6.42 -10.02
N SER A 120 2.23 -7.67 -9.66
CA SER A 120 1.39 -8.83 -9.99
C SER A 120 0.15 -8.88 -9.09
N LYS A 121 -1.01 -8.55 -9.67
CA LYS A 121 -2.32 -8.69 -9.02
C LYS A 121 -2.59 -10.12 -8.53
N LEU A 122 -2.10 -11.12 -9.27
CA LEU A 122 -2.28 -12.53 -8.92
C LEU A 122 -1.55 -12.88 -7.60
N LEU A 123 -0.30 -12.44 -7.45
CA LEU A 123 0.47 -12.68 -6.22
C LEU A 123 -0.17 -11.98 -5.02
N LEU A 124 -0.63 -10.74 -5.20
CA LEU A 124 -1.32 -9.98 -4.16
C LEU A 124 -2.63 -10.65 -3.73
N ARG A 125 -3.44 -11.13 -4.68
CA ARG A 125 -4.68 -11.86 -4.39
C ARG A 125 -4.43 -13.18 -3.66
N SER A 126 -3.40 -13.92 -4.07
CA SER A 126 -3.00 -15.15 -3.39
C SER A 126 -2.56 -14.88 -1.95
N ALA A 127 -1.71 -13.87 -1.74
CA ALA A 127 -1.26 -13.45 -0.41
C ALA A 127 -2.44 -13.00 0.48
N LEU A 128 -3.38 -12.25 -0.08
CA LEU A 128 -4.59 -11.79 0.61
C LEU A 128 -5.52 -12.93 1.01
N GLY A 129 -5.69 -13.94 0.13
CA GLY A 129 -6.49 -15.12 0.41
C GLY A 129 -5.95 -15.94 1.60
N GLN A 130 -4.63 -15.95 1.76
CA GLN A 130 -3.94 -16.70 2.82
C GLN A 130 -3.89 -15.96 4.16
N ALA A 131 -4.14 -14.65 4.20
CA ALA A 131 -4.17 -13.89 5.46
C ALA A 131 -5.27 -14.44 6.37
N ARG A 132 -4.99 -14.65 7.65
CA ARG A 132 -5.98 -15.13 8.64
C ARG A 132 -5.98 -14.21 9.83
N ALA A 133 -7.14 -14.05 10.45
CA ALA A 133 -7.23 -13.37 11.74
C ALA A 133 -6.49 -14.19 12.79
N THR A 134 -5.96 -13.49 13.78
CA THR A 134 -5.23 -14.05 14.92
C THR A 134 -6.01 -13.72 16.19
N ASP A 135 -5.90 -14.55 17.21
CA ASP A 135 -6.51 -14.30 18.53
C ASP A 135 -5.63 -13.40 19.38
N SER A 136 -5.04 -12.37 18.77
CA SER A 136 -4.06 -11.50 19.40
C SER A 136 -4.40 -10.01 19.23
N PRO A 137 -3.89 -9.13 20.11
CA PRO A 137 -3.97 -7.69 19.93
C PRO A 137 -3.27 -7.23 18.64
N THR A 138 -3.62 -6.03 18.18
CA THR A 138 -2.99 -5.40 17.03
C THR A 138 -1.75 -4.57 17.42
N ARG A 139 -0.73 -4.56 16.58
CA ARG A 139 0.44 -3.66 16.66
C ARG A 139 0.45 -2.72 15.46
N LEU A 140 -0.60 -1.90 15.33
CA LEU A 140 -0.74 -1.00 14.17
C LEU A 140 0.41 0.01 14.07
N LEU A 141 0.93 0.47 15.20
CA LEU A 141 2.05 1.40 15.21
C LEU A 141 3.29 0.84 14.51
N ASP A 142 3.66 -0.41 14.80
CA ASP A 142 4.81 -1.05 14.17
C ASP A 142 4.60 -1.21 12.65
N ALA A 143 3.36 -1.51 12.23
CA ALA A 143 3.00 -1.57 10.82
C ALA A 143 3.09 -0.22 10.11
N VAL A 144 2.65 0.87 10.76
CA VAL A 144 2.79 2.23 10.24
C VAL A 144 4.27 2.63 10.16
N LYS A 145 5.08 2.36 11.18
CA LYS A 145 6.53 2.61 11.18
C LYS A 145 7.24 1.85 10.06
N LEU A 146 6.86 0.60 9.84
CA LEU A 146 7.38 -0.19 8.72
C LEU A 146 6.97 0.42 7.38
N ALA A 147 5.71 0.86 7.24
CA ALA A 147 5.23 1.54 6.04
C ALA A 147 5.99 2.85 5.78
N GLN A 148 6.22 3.68 6.80
CA GLN A 148 7.04 4.90 6.70
C GLN A 148 8.45 4.59 6.17
N ASN A 149 9.09 3.56 6.71
CA ASN A 149 10.41 3.13 6.24
C ASN A 149 10.40 2.72 4.76
N LEU A 150 9.33 2.07 4.31
CA LEU A 150 9.17 1.69 2.90
C LEU A 150 8.86 2.89 1.99
N THR A 151 8.29 3.98 2.50
CA THR A 151 7.88 5.13 1.70
C THR A 151 8.88 6.30 1.69
N ARG A 152 9.77 6.44 2.69
CA ARG A 152 10.70 7.57 2.88
C ARG A 152 11.44 8.07 1.63
N ASN A 153 11.89 7.15 0.76
CA ASN A 153 12.70 7.49 -0.43
C ASN A 153 11.95 7.30 -1.76
N ARG A 154 10.61 7.34 -1.76
CA ARG A 154 9.80 7.09 -2.94
C ARG A 154 8.84 8.24 -3.19
N ALA A 155 8.78 8.70 -4.44
CA ALA A 155 7.77 9.66 -4.87
C ALA A 155 6.44 8.96 -5.13
N LYS A 156 5.32 9.65 -4.88
CA LYS A 156 3.94 9.16 -5.12
C LYS A 156 3.61 7.87 -4.36
N THR A 157 3.87 7.90 -3.07
CA THR A 157 3.53 6.83 -2.14
C THR A 157 2.11 7.01 -1.61
N LYS A 158 1.39 5.92 -1.42
CA LYS A 158 0.10 5.90 -0.72
C LYS A 158 0.09 4.75 0.26
N VAL A 159 -0.32 5.02 1.49
CA VAL A 159 -0.50 3.98 2.50
C VAL A 159 -1.99 3.80 2.71
N HIS A 160 -2.48 2.57 2.62
CA HIS A 160 -3.86 2.23 2.91
C HIS A 160 -3.90 1.34 4.14
N LEU A 161 -4.60 1.79 5.19
CA LEU A 161 -4.77 1.04 6.41
C LEU A 161 -6.20 0.52 6.49
N PHE A 162 -6.37 -0.80 6.60
CA PHE A 162 -7.65 -1.46 6.80
C PHE A 162 -7.69 -2.02 8.23
N SER A 163 -8.40 -1.35 9.13
CA SER A 163 -8.53 -1.74 10.54
C SER A 163 -9.88 -1.27 11.09
N ASP A 164 -10.29 -1.82 12.22
CA ASP A 164 -11.47 -1.38 12.96
C ASP A 164 -11.18 -0.24 13.96
N GLY A 165 -9.90 0.11 14.12
CA GLY A 165 -9.45 1.23 14.96
C GLY A 165 -9.37 0.87 16.44
N ALA A 166 -9.47 -0.41 16.81
CA ALA A 166 -9.30 -0.88 18.18
C ALA A 166 -7.82 -0.94 18.60
N SER A 167 -7.08 0.17 18.43
CA SER A 167 -5.66 0.27 18.79
C SER A 167 -5.40 1.50 19.66
N PRO A 168 -5.07 1.33 20.95
CA PRO A 168 -4.72 2.45 21.83
C PRO A 168 -3.36 3.09 21.48
N ASP A 169 -2.52 2.40 20.71
CA ASP A 169 -1.13 2.79 20.43
C ASP A 169 -0.96 3.72 19.20
N LEU A 170 -2.04 4.24 18.59
CA LEU A 170 -1.94 5.11 17.42
C LEU A 170 -2.25 6.57 17.76
N ASP A 171 -1.20 7.38 17.96
CA ASP A 171 -1.33 8.83 18.10
C ASP A 171 -1.43 9.52 16.73
N GLU A 172 -2.31 10.52 16.60
CA GLU A 172 -2.48 11.32 15.36
C GLU A 172 -1.17 11.95 14.85
N PHE A 173 -0.21 12.20 15.74
CA PHE A 173 1.08 12.79 15.40
C PHE A 173 1.96 11.85 14.54
N GLU A 174 1.90 10.53 14.76
CA GLU A 174 2.70 9.57 14.00
C GLU A 174 2.16 9.35 12.57
N LEU A 175 1.01 9.93 12.24
CA LEU A 175 0.36 9.83 10.92
C LEU A 175 0.65 11.01 9.99
N GLN A 176 1.19 12.13 10.50
CA GLN A 176 1.30 13.39 9.73
C GLN A 176 2.23 13.33 8.51
N ASP A 177 3.26 12.47 8.54
CA ASP A 177 4.25 12.36 7.46
C ASP A 177 3.89 11.32 6.38
N LEU A 178 2.70 10.71 6.44
CA LEU A 178 2.23 9.74 5.45
C LEU A 178 1.00 10.25 4.70
N ASP A 179 0.95 10.02 3.38
CA ASP A 179 -0.31 9.99 2.62
C ASP A 179 -1.08 8.70 3.00
N LEU A 180 -1.64 8.69 4.21
CA LEU A 180 -2.38 7.59 4.81
C LEU A 180 -3.87 7.74 4.52
N ILE A 181 -4.44 6.72 3.89
CA ILE A 181 -5.87 6.56 3.67
C ILE A 181 -6.35 5.47 4.62
N TYR A 182 -7.10 5.88 5.64
CA TYR A 182 -7.69 4.97 6.60
C TYR A 182 -9.04 4.44 6.09
N HIS A 183 -9.14 3.13 5.95
CA HIS A 183 -10.35 2.39 5.65
C HIS A 183 -10.84 1.73 6.94
N ARG A 184 -11.73 2.43 7.64
CA ARG A 184 -12.36 1.90 8.85
C ARG A 184 -13.29 0.75 8.50
N VAL A 185 -13.13 -0.38 9.18
CA VAL A 185 -13.97 -1.57 8.98
C VAL A 185 -14.72 -1.90 10.26
N GLY A 186 -16.00 -2.23 10.12
CA GLY A 186 -16.89 -2.45 11.26
C GLY A 186 -17.71 -1.21 11.60
N GLU A 187 -18.92 -1.45 12.04
CA GLU A 187 -19.87 -0.40 12.43
C GLU A 187 -19.78 -0.12 13.93
N GLY A 188 -19.03 -0.96 14.67
CA GLY A 188 -19.07 -1.00 16.12
C GLY A 188 -20.28 -1.81 16.58
N GLY A 189 -20.29 -2.20 17.85
CA GLY A 189 -21.38 -2.98 18.40
C GLY A 189 -21.18 -3.24 19.89
N ASP A 190 -22.19 -3.84 20.49
CA ASP A 190 -22.21 -4.21 21.90
C ASP A 190 -21.03 -5.12 22.22
N ASN A 191 -20.04 -4.61 22.97
CA ASN A 191 -18.81 -5.33 23.28
C ASN A 191 -18.65 -5.48 24.80
N LEU A 192 -19.24 -6.55 25.34
CA LEU A 192 -19.01 -7.00 26.71
C LEU A 192 -17.99 -8.15 26.71
N GLY A 193 -16.80 -7.89 27.25
CA GLY A 193 -15.72 -8.86 27.35
C GLY A 193 -15.46 -9.27 28.79
N ILE A 194 -15.20 -10.56 29.04
CA ILE A 194 -14.62 -11.01 30.32
C ILE A 194 -13.12 -10.76 30.23
N VAL A 195 -12.62 -9.77 31.00
CA VAL A 195 -11.22 -9.33 30.95
C VAL A 195 -10.35 -9.95 32.04
N SER A 196 -10.97 -10.52 33.08
CA SER A 196 -10.28 -11.30 34.11
C SER A 196 -11.21 -12.37 34.66
N LEU A 197 -10.63 -13.52 35.01
CA LEU A 197 -11.29 -14.61 35.73
C LEU A 197 -10.31 -15.17 36.76
N GLU A 198 -10.65 -15.06 38.03
CA GLU A 198 -9.85 -15.55 39.15
C GLU A 198 -10.66 -16.50 40.01
N VAL A 199 -10.02 -17.59 40.47
CA VAL A 199 -10.61 -18.52 41.43
C VAL A 199 -9.77 -18.47 42.70
N ARG A 200 -10.39 -18.13 43.84
CA ARG A 200 -9.71 -18.01 45.13
C ARG A 200 -10.50 -18.75 46.21
N PRO A 201 -9.87 -19.27 47.27
CA PRO A 201 -10.60 -19.80 48.42
C PRO A 201 -11.57 -18.75 48.97
N HIS A 202 -12.79 -19.16 49.33
CA HIS A 202 -13.77 -18.23 49.86
C HIS A 202 -13.28 -17.68 51.21
N PRO A 203 -13.16 -16.34 51.37
CA PRO A 203 -12.55 -15.76 52.57
C PRO A 203 -13.29 -16.08 53.89
N GLU A 204 -14.58 -16.41 53.82
CA GLU A 204 -15.43 -16.64 55.00
C GLU A 204 -15.88 -18.11 55.16
N GLN A 205 -15.76 -18.94 54.12
CA GLN A 205 -16.27 -20.31 54.12
C GLN A 205 -15.16 -21.30 53.75
N ALA A 206 -14.60 -21.94 54.77
CA ALA A 206 -13.57 -22.97 54.60
C ALA A 206 -14.10 -24.13 53.73
N GLY A 207 -13.34 -24.49 52.68
CA GLY A 207 -13.70 -25.55 51.73
C GLY A 207 -14.51 -25.10 50.50
N GLN A 208 -14.89 -23.82 50.41
CA GLN A 208 -15.51 -23.27 49.20
C GLN A 208 -14.53 -22.44 48.37
N GLN A 209 -14.79 -22.38 47.07
CA GLN A 209 -14.07 -21.51 46.13
C GLN A 209 -14.97 -20.36 45.70
N ALA A 210 -14.42 -19.16 45.66
CA ALA A 210 -15.04 -17.97 45.09
C ALA A 210 -14.44 -17.71 43.70
N VAL A 211 -15.31 -17.46 42.72
CA VAL A 211 -14.93 -17.11 41.35
C VAL A 211 -15.22 -15.63 41.14
N PHE A 212 -14.19 -14.87 40.78
CA PHE A 212 -14.28 -13.46 40.44
C PHE A 212 -14.10 -13.31 38.94
N ALA A 213 -15.06 -12.65 38.27
CA ALA A 213 -14.95 -12.31 36.87
C ALA A 213 -15.10 -10.80 36.72
N THR A 214 -14.17 -10.17 36.00
CA THR A 214 -14.27 -8.76 35.63
C THR A 214 -14.83 -8.69 34.22
N VAL A 215 -15.94 -7.98 34.05
CA VAL A 215 -16.56 -7.72 32.76
C VAL A 215 -16.29 -6.27 32.40
N ALA A 216 -15.71 -6.05 31.22
CA ALA A 216 -15.51 -4.73 30.64
C ALA A 216 -16.51 -4.50 29.51
N ASN A 217 -16.97 -3.26 29.38
CA ASN A 217 -17.81 -2.80 28.29
C ASN A 217 -17.01 -1.81 27.43
N ALA A 218 -16.54 -2.28 26.27
CA ALA A 218 -15.84 -1.45 25.30
C ALA A 218 -16.80 -0.65 24.39
N TYR A 219 -18.10 -0.66 24.68
CA TYR A 219 -19.12 0.14 24.02
C TYR A 219 -19.45 1.43 24.80
N THR A 220 -20.03 2.41 24.12
CA THR A 220 -20.35 3.72 24.71
C THR A 220 -21.59 3.70 25.60
N ASN A 221 -22.54 2.81 25.32
CA ASN A 221 -23.76 2.68 26.12
C ASN A 221 -23.61 1.61 27.20
N ALA A 222 -24.29 1.79 28.33
CA ALA A 222 -24.34 0.78 29.37
C ALA A 222 -25.10 -0.46 28.88
N LEU A 223 -24.47 -1.62 28.97
CA LEU A 223 -25.03 -2.89 28.53
C LEU A 223 -25.41 -3.76 29.73
N ALA A 224 -26.48 -4.53 29.59
CA ALA A 224 -26.92 -5.50 30.58
C ALA A 224 -26.93 -6.89 29.95
N SER A 225 -26.18 -7.82 30.54
CA SER A 225 -26.10 -9.20 30.06
C SER A 225 -26.02 -10.17 31.23
N ASP A 226 -26.34 -11.43 30.96
CA ASP A 226 -26.27 -12.53 31.91
C ASP A 226 -24.90 -13.20 31.82
N VAL A 227 -24.17 -13.23 32.94
CA VAL A 227 -22.88 -13.92 33.05
C VAL A 227 -23.13 -15.28 33.65
N SER A 228 -22.93 -16.32 32.85
CA SER A 228 -23.12 -17.72 33.25
C SER A 228 -21.77 -18.42 33.44
N LEU A 229 -21.62 -19.10 34.58
CA LEU A 229 -20.46 -19.92 34.92
C LEU A 229 -20.83 -21.39 34.77
N PHE A 230 -20.06 -22.13 33.98
CA PHE A 230 -20.21 -23.56 33.78
C PHE A 230 -19.01 -24.32 34.35
N PHE A 231 -19.25 -25.52 34.87
CA PHE A 231 -18.22 -26.50 35.24
C PHE A 231 -18.48 -27.78 34.45
N GLY A 232 -17.64 -28.03 33.44
CA GLY A 232 -18.01 -28.94 32.34
C GLY A 232 -19.24 -28.40 31.62
N ASP A 233 -20.23 -29.25 31.37
CA ASP A 233 -21.50 -28.86 30.73
C ASP A 233 -22.59 -28.42 31.74
N ARG A 234 -22.27 -28.38 33.04
CA ARG A 234 -23.23 -28.03 34.09
C ARG A 234 -23.13 -26.56 34.46
N LEU A 235 -24.25 -25.84 34.37
CA LEU A 235 -24.37 -24.48 34.88
C LEU A 235 -24.24 -24.45 36.41
N VAL A 236 -23.26 -23.70 36.92
CA VAL A 236 -22.95 -23.56 38.35
C VAL A 236 -23.50 -22.26 38.91
N GLY A 237 -23.59 -21.21 38.10
CA GLY A 237 -24.17 -19.93 38.51
C GLY A 237 -24.48 -19.03 37.33
N ASN A 238 -25.46 -18.16 37.48
CA ASN A 238 -25.77 -17.09 36.53
C ASN A 238 -26.01 -15.80 37.33
N ARG A 239 -25.41 -14.71 36.88
CA ARG A 239 -25.62 -13.38 37.45
C ARG A 239 -25.84 -12.37 36.32
N ARG A 240 -26.95 -11.63 36.42
CA ARG A 240 -27.17 -10.47 35.56
C ARG A 240 -26.28 -9.32 36.01
N VAL A 241 -25.50 -8.78 35.07
CA VAL A 241 -24.63 -7.63 35.31
C VAL A 241 -25.01 -6.50 34.38
N ARG A 242 -24.93 -5.27 34.89
CA ARG A 242 -25.05 -4.05 34.09
C ARG A 242 -23.72 -3.32 34.17
N VAL A 243 -23.06 -3.16 33.03
CA VAL A 243 -21.71 -2.61 32.94
C VAL A 243 -21.79 -1.31 32.14
N GLY A 244 -21.40 -0.20 32.77
CA GLY A 244 -21.23 1.08 32.09
C GLY A 244 -20.01 1.05 31.17
N ALA A 245 -19.86 2.04 30.29
CA ALA A 245 -18.67 2.13 29.42
C ALA A 245 -17.38 2.13 30.26
N THR A 246 -16.41 1.31 29.87
CA THR A 246 -15.09 1.20 30.53
C THR A 246 -13.95 1.76 29.67
N ASN A 247 -14.27 2.39 28.54
CA ASN A 247 -13.30 3.11 27.69
C ASN A 247 -13.14 4.56 28.12
#